data_AF-A0A2G9UGC2-F1
#
_entry.id   AF-A0A2G9UGC2-F1
#
_cell.length_a   1.000
_cell.length_b   1.000
_cell.length_c   1.000
_cell.angle_alpha   90.00
_cell.angle_beta   90.00
_cell.angle_gamma   90.00
#
_symmetry.space_group_name_H-M   'P 1'
#
loop_
_entity.id
_entity.type
_entity.pdbx_description
1 polymer ?
#
loop_
_entity_poly.entity_id
_entity_poly.type
_entity_poly.pdbx_seq_one_letter_code
_entity_poly.pdbx_strand_id
1 'polypeptide(L)'
;LRRFQAVRELQREVKQLYVELNEKTEALDEARARISELESSSSKAGEEAVIQKTIHTDVDASLNYGYEEELESMRRKLKDCHKEVDGLRETNSRLERLLEQSHPQPSSPAVINVNGGSLYDGMGFADPAEAEYLKNVLYRYMCSRENLGKEAVTLARVIGTVAKFSKSEMDNVISREESRVAGWVGGTVSHVLTGR
;
A
#
# COMPACT_ATOMS: atom_id res chain seq x y z
N LEU A 1 29.60 36.71 -24.88
CA LEU A 1 29.70 35.27 -25.23
C LEU A 1 28.75 34.38 -24.43
N ARG A 2 28.85 34.28 -23.09
CA ARG A 2 28.04 33.33 -22.28
C ARG A 2 26.52 33.52 -22.38
N ARG A 3 26.02 34.76 -22.39
CA ARG A 3 24.57 35.04 -22.56
C ARG A 3 24.02 34.55 -23.89
N PHE A 4 24.79 34.67 -24.98
CA PHE A 4 24.39 34.15 -26.30
C PHE A 4 24.39 32.63 -26.39
N GLN A 5 25.17 31.95 -25.55
CA GLN A 5 25.18 30.49 -25.47
C GLN A 5 23.95 29.97 -24.71
N ALA A 6 23.63 30.59 -23.56
CA ALA A 6 22.44 30.28 -22.79
C ALA A 6 21.14 30.49 -23.61
N VAL A 7 21.04 31.60 -24.35
CA VAL A 7 19.88 31.86 -25.23
C VAL A 7 19.76 30.80 -26.33
N ARG A 8 20.88 30.34 -26.92
CA ARG A 8 20.85 29.27 -27.93
C ARG A 8 20.48 27.92 -27.35
N GLU A 9 20.89 27.62 -26.13
CA GLU A 9 20.51 26.38 -25.43
C GLU A 9 19.03 26.37 -25.11
N LEU A 10 18.50 27.46 -24.54
CA LEU A 10 17.07 27.61 -24.28
C LEU A 10 16.25 27.54 -25.58
N GLN A 11 16.71 28.17 -26.67
CA GLN A 11 16.04 28.08 -27.97
C GLN A 11 16.02 26.64 -28.53
N ARG A 12 17.05 25.84 -28.25
CA ARG A 12 17.08 24.42 -28.64
C ARG A 12 16.10 23.61 -27.80
N GLU A 13 16.08 23.85 -26.49
CA GLU A 13 15.17 23.18 -25.56
C GLU A 13 13.70 23.48 -25.86
N VAL A 14 13.37 24.75 -26.13
CA VAL A 14 12.01 25.13 -26.55
C VAL A 14 11.60 24.38 -27.81
N LYS A 15 12.48 24.31 -28.83
CA LYS A 15 12.19 23.56 -30.06
C LYS A 15 11.99 22.07 -29.78
N GLN A 16 12.83 21.49 -28.92
CA GLN A 16 12.72 20.09 -28.52
C GLN A 16 11.40 19.81 -27.81
N LEU A 17 10.99 20.68 -26.87
CA LEU A 17 9.72 20.57 -26.16
C LEU A 17 8.52 20.69 -27.11
N TYR A 18 8.59 21.52 -28.16
CA TYR A 18 7.53 21.57 -29.18
C TYR A 18 7.40 20.26 -29.96
N VAL A 19 8.53 19.62 -30.30
CA VAL A 19 8.52 18.32 -30.97
C VAL A 19 7.93 17.25 -30.05
N GLU A 20 8.40 17.16 -28.81
CA GLU A 20 7.89 16.19 -27.83
C GLU A 20 6.41 16.39 -27.51
N LEU A 21 5.96 17.65 -27.44
CA LEU A 21 4.54 17.95 -27.23
C LEU A 21 3.69 17.49 -28.42
N ASN A 22 4.17 17.69 -29.65
CA ASN A 22 3.48 17.23 -30.85
C ASN A 22 3.41 15.70 -30.89
N GLU A 23 4.52 15.01 -30.65
CA GLU A 23 4.58 13.53 -30.58
C GLU A 23 3.62 12.98 -29.52
N LYS A 24 3.56 13.59 -28.33
CA LYS A 24 2.61 13.20 -27.29
C LYS A 24 1.16 13.49 -27.66
N THR A 25 0.90 14.56 -28.39
CA THR A 25 -0.44 14.89 -28.88
C THR A 25 -0.90 13.84 -29.89
N GLU A 26 -0.05 13.48 -30.85
CA GLU A 26 -0.31 12.41 -31.83
C GLU A 26 -0.55 11.06 -31.15
N ALA A 27 0.30 10.68 -30.18
CA ALA A 27 0.13 9.43 -29.42
C ALA A 27 -1.18 9.41 -28.61
N LEU A 28 -1.59 10.55 -28.07
CA LEU A 28 -2.83 10.68 -27.31
C LEU A 28 -4.06 10.61 -28.22
N ASP A 29 -4.00 11.20 -29.42
CA ASP A 29 -5.05 11.10 -30.42
C ASP A 29 -5.17 9.66 -30.97
N GLU A 30 -4.05 8.97 -31.19
CA GLU A 30 -4.05 7.55 -31.57
C GLU A 30 -4.68 6.68 -30.48
N ALA A 31 -4.32 6.90 -29.21
CA ALA A 31 -4.92 6.17 -28.09
C ALA A 31 -6.43 6.41 -27.99
N ARG A 32 -6.89 7.65 -28.20
CA ARG A 32 -8.31 8.00 -28.24
C ARG A 32 -9.03 7.33 -29.41
N ALA A 33 -8.40 7.28 -30.59
CA ALA A 33 -8.95 6.58 -31.74
C ALA A 33 -9.13 5.08 -31.46
N ARG A 34 -8.12 4.42 -30.85
CA ARG A 34 -8.20 3.01 -30.44
C ARG A 34 -9.31 2.76 -29.40
N ILE A 35 -9.48 3.66 -28.43
CA ILE A 35 -10.59 3.56 -27.46
C ILE A 35 -11.93 3.68 -28.18
N SER A 36 -12.09 4.66 -29.08
CA SER A 36 -13.32 4.85 -29.85
C SER A 36 -13.64 3.67 -30.78
N GLU A 37 -12.62 3.05 -31.38
CA GLU A 37 -12.76 1.82 -32.16
C GLU A 37 -13.21 0.64 -31.28
N LEU A 38 -12.61 0.46 -30.10
CA LEU A 38 -13.01 -0.58 -29.14
C LEU A 38 -14.44 -0.37 -28.63
N GLU A 39 -14.84 0.87 -28.33
CA GLU A 39 -16.20 1.23 -27.93
C GLU A 39 -17.20 0.98 -29.06
N SER A 40 -16.86 1.35 -30.29
CA SER A 40 -17.68 1.10 -31.48
C SER A 40 -17.79 -0.40 -31.80
N SER A 41 -16.71 -1.15 -31.58
CA SER A 41 -16.69 -2.62 -31.73
C SER A 41 -17.53 -3.30 -30.64
N SER A 42 -17.48 -2.78 -29.40
CA SER A 42 -18.33 -3.23 -28.29
C SER A 42 -19.81 -2.93 -28.55
N SER A 43 -20.14 -1.82 -29.20
CA SER A 43 -21.52 -1.47 -29.54
C SER A 43 -22.07 -2.27 -30.72
N LYS A 44 -21.22 -2.70 -31.67
CA LYS A 44 -21.61 -3.57 -32.79
C LYS A 44 -21.78 -5.05 -32.38
N ALA A 45 -21.05 -5.51 -31.38
CA ALA A 45 -21.22 -6.85 -30.81
C ALA A 45 -22.58 -7.05 -30.10
N GLY A 46 -23.28 -5.96 -29.76
CA GLY A 46 -24.60 -6.00 -29.12
C GLY A 46 -25.77 -6.33 -30.07
N GLU A 47 -25.63 -6.11 -31.38
CA GLU A 47 -26.74 -6.24 -32.34
C GLU A 47 -26.66 -7.48 -33.25
N GLU A 48 -25.48 -8.05 -33.50
CA GLU A 48 -25.35 -9.31 -34.27
C GLU A 48 -25.51 -10.60 -33.42
N ALA A 49 -25.49 -10.48 -32.09
CA ALA A 49 -25.57 -11.63 -31.17
C ALA A 49 -26.95 -12.31 -31.11
N VAL A 50 -28.00 -11.75 -31.72
CA VAL A 50 -29.36 -12.33 -31.67
C VAL A 50 -29.55 -13.44 -32.71
N ILE A 51 -28.85 -13.41 -33.85
CA ILE A 51 -29.08 -14.37 -34.96
C ILE A 51 -28.02 -15.47 -35.02
N GLN A 52 -26.82 -15.26 -34.49
CA GLN A 52 -25.75 -16.29 -34.45
C GLN A 52 -25.76 -17.16 -33.18
N LYS A 53 -26.72 -16.99 -32.28
CA LYS A 53 -26.83 -17.80 -31.05
C LYS A 53 -27.30 -19.23 -31.30
N THR A 54 -27.83 -19.55 -32.48
CA THR A 54 -28.39 -20.88 -32.79
C THR A 54 -27.38 -21.90 -33.32
N ILE A 55 -26.16 -21.51 -33.71
CA ILE A 55 -25.23 -22.42 -34.41
C ILE A 55 -23.89 -22.64 -33.65
N HIS A 56 -23.48 -21.74 -32.75
CA HIS A 56 -22.16 -21.85 -32.09
C HIS A 56 -22.18 -22.27 -30.61
N THR A 57 -23.34 -22.67 -30.07
CA THR A 57 -23.49 -23.11 -28.67
C THR A 57 -22.80 -24.41 -28.32
N ASP A 58 -22.36 -25.21 -29.29
CA ASP A 58 -21.88 -26.58 -29.01
C ASP A 58 -20.36 -26.73 -28.91
N VAL A 59 -19.57 -25.67 -29.08
CA VAL A 59 -18.08 -25.81 -29.12
C VAL A 59 -17.33 -24.99 -28.06
N ASP A 60 -17.92 -23.95 -27.46
CA ASP A 60 -17.18 -23.06 -26.52
C ASP A 60 -17.66 -23.09 -25.06
N ALA A 61 -18.68 -23.90 -24.74
CA ALA A 61 -19.23 -24.01 -23.39
C ALA A 61 -18.30 -24.71 -22.38
N SER A 62 -17.20 -25.32 -22.83
CA SER A 62 -16.31 -26.10 -21.96
C SER A 62 -15.23 -25.26 -21.24
N LEU A 63 -14.78 -24.16 -21.85
CA LEU A 63 -13.73 -23.31 -21.25
C LEU A 63 -14.26 -22.24 -20.27
N ASN A 64 -15.55 -21.92 -20.35
CA ASN A 64 -16.16 -20.82 -19.59
C ASN A 64 -16.56 -21.18 -18.14
N TYR A 65 -16.73 -22.48 -17.84
CA TYR A 65 -17.16 -22.94 -16.51
C TYR A 65 -16.17 -22.62 -15.39
N GLY A 66 -14.86 -22.68 -15.67
CA GLY A 66 -13.82 -22.43 -14.66
C GLY A 66 -13.79 -20.97 -14.20
N TYR A 67 -13.97 -20.04 -15.13
CA TYR A 67 -14.04 -18.60 -14.81
C TYR A 67 -15.34 -18.24 -14.10
N GLU A 68 -16.45 -18.88 -14.46
CA GLU A 68 -17.74 -18.67 -13.81
C GLU A 68 -17.73 -19.17 -12.35
N GLU A 69 -17.15 -20.35 -12.09
CA GLU A 69 -16.97 -20.88 -10.74
C GLU A 69 -16.03 -20.01 -9.89
N GLU A 70 -14.91 -19.53 -10.46
CA GLU A 70 -14.01 -18.62 -9.77
C GLU A 70 -14.71 -17.29 -9.43
N LEU A 71 -15.50 -16.74 -10.36
CA LEU A 71 -16.26 -15.51 -10.14
C LEU A 71 -17.31 -15.68 -9.05
N GLU A 72 -18.01 -16.82 -9.01
CA GLU A 72 -18.94 -17.15 -7.94
C GLU A 72 -18.25 -17.35 -6.60
N SER A 73 -17.09 -17.98 -6.58
CA SER A 73 -16.24 -18.12 -5.39
C SER A 73 -15.80 -16.77 -4.86
N MET A 74 -15.35 -15.86 -5.73
CA MET A 74 -15.00 -14.49 -5.37
C MET A 74 -16.20 -13.70 -4.83
N ARG A 75 -17.37 -13.81 -5.48
CA ARG A 75 -18.61 -13.18 -5.00
C ARG A 75 -19.01 -13.69 -3.61
N ARG A 76 -18.85 -15.00 -3.36
CA ARG A 76 -19.12 -15.61 -2.05
C ARG A 76 -18.17 -15.08 -0.98
N LYS A 77 -16.85 -15.07 -1.26
CA LYS A 77 -15.84 -14.50 -0.35
C LYS A 77 -16.09 -13.03 -0.06
N LEU A 78 -16.47 -12.24 -1.06
CA LEU A 78 -16.81 -10.83 -0.88
C LEU A 78 -18.02 -10.68 0.04
N LYS A 79 -19.06 -11.49 -0.14
CA LYS A 79 -20.25 -11.50 0.71
C LYS A 79 -19.93 -11.87 2.15
N ASP A 80 -19.07 -12.86 2.36
CA ASP A 80 -18.68 -13.29 3.69
C ASP A 80 -17.80 -12.25 4.39
N CYS A 81 -16.89 -11.60 3.66
CA CYS A 81 -16.13 -10.45 4.16
C CYS A 81 -17.03 -9.29 4.59
N HIS A 82 -18.06 -8.94 3.79
CA HIS A 82 -19.02 -7.91 4.18
C HIS A 82 -19.74 -8.26 5.49
N LYS A 83 -20.18 -9.51 5.65
CA LYS A 83 -20.81 -9.97 6.91
C LYS A 83 -19.86 -9.90 8.09
N GLU A 84 -18.59 -10.27 7.90
CA GLU A 84 -17.58 -10.20 8.95
C GLU A 84 -17.33 -8.75 9.38
N VAL A 85 -17.20 -7.82 8.42
CA VAL A 85 -17.06 -6.39 8.67
C VAL A 85 -18.28 -5.84 9.43
N ASP A 86 -19.48 -6.21 9.02
CA ASP A 86 -20.71 -5.79 9.71
C ASP A 86 -20.76 -6.32 11.15
N GLY A 87 -20.38 -7.59 11.35
CA GLY A 87 -20.29 -8.19 12.67
C GLY A 87 -19.24 -7.51 13.56
N LEU A 88 -18.05 -7.24 13.02
CA LEU A 88 -17.00 -6.49 13.72
C LEU A 88 -17.49 -5.09 14.08
N ARG A 89 -18.14 -4.39 13.16
CA ARG A 89 -18.72 -3.06 13.40
C ARG A 89 -19.74 -3.09 14.53
N GLU A 90 -20.62 -4.09 14.56
CA GLU A 90 -21.59 -4.27 15.66
C GLU A 90 -20.89 -4.57 17.00
N THR A 91 -19.91 -5.47 17.01
CA THR A 91 -19.16 -5.77 18.24
C THR A 91 -18.41 -4.55 18.75
N ASN A 92 -17.84 -3.74 17.86
CA ASN A 92 -17.14 -2.52 18.21
C ASN A 92 -18.11 -1.48 18.80
N SER A 93 -19.27 -1.26 18.18
CA SER A 93 -20.32 -0.40 18.74
C SER A 93 -20.90 -0.92 20.05
N ARG A 94 -20.85 -2.22 20.32
CA ARG A 94 -21.21 -2.80 21.63
C ARG A 94 -20.13 -2.53 22.68
N LEU A 95 -18.86 -2.69 22.30
CA LEU A 95 -17.71 -2.44 23.18
C LEU A 95 -17.60 -0.95 23.53
N GLU A 96 -17.79 -0.05 22.56
CA GLU A 96 -17.86 1.40 22.77
C GLU A 96 -18.93 1.75 23.82
N ARG A 97 -20.14 1.19 23.69
CA ARG A 97 -21.20 1.38 24.69
C ARG A 97 -20.84 0.86 26.08
N LEU A 98 -20.13 -0.27 26.18
CA LEU A 98 -19.68 -0.80 27.47
C LEU A 98 -18.60 0.09 28.10
N LEU A 99 -17.68 0.63 27.29
CA LEU A 99 -16.69 1.60 27.73
C LEU A 99 -17.36 2.89 28.21
N GLU A 100 -18.35 3.40 27.48
CA GLU A 100 -19.12 4.59 27.87
C GLU A 100 -19.94 4.37 29.15
N GLN A 101 -20.53 3.19 29.33
CA GLN A 101 -21.23 2.85 30.58
C GLN A 101 -20.31 2.73 31.80
N SER A 102 -19.03 2.40 31.58
CA SER A 102 -18.04 2.31 32.66
C SER A 102 -17.52 3.67 33.16
N HIS A 103 -17.90 4.78 32.53
CA HIS A 103 -17.46 6.12 32.89
C HIS A 103 -18.61 7.08 33.22
N PRO A 104 -19.04 7.21 34.48
CA PRO A 104 -19.59 8.47 34.94
C PRO A 104 -18.45 9.36 35.42
N GLN A 105 -18.14 10.40 34.63
CA GLN A 105 -17.74 11.78 35.03
C GLN A 105 -16.53 12.35 34.25
N PRO A 106 -16.55 13.67 33.96
CA PRO A 106 -15.49 14.41 33.31
C PRO A 106 -14.41 14.88 34.32
N SER A 107 -13.23 15.23 33.79
CA SER A 107 -12.13 16.00 34.41
C SER A 107 -11.18 15.30 35.40
N SER A 108 -10.08 14.76 34.87
CA SER A 108 -8.71 15.05 35.33
C SER A 108 -7.69 14.44 34.35
N PRO A 109 -6.51 15.08 34.13
CA PRO A 109 -5.44 14.45 33.38
C PRO A 109 -5.04 13.17 34.11
N ALA A 110 -4.85 12.07 33.38
CA ALA A 110 -4.46 10.80 33.94
C ALA A 110 -3.09 10.92 34.61
N VAL A 111 -3.06 11.03 35.94
CA VAL A 111 -1.84 10.89 36.74
C VAL A 111 -1.61 9.39 36.93
N ILE A 112 -0.67 8.83 36.16
CA ILE A 112 -0.20 7.46 36.35
C ILE A 112 0.68 7.45 37.59
N ASN A 113 0.13 7.01 38.73
CA ASN A 113 0.90 6.82 39.95
C ASN A 113 1.65 5.48 39.89
N VAL A 114 2.89 5.50 39.40
CA VAL A 114 3.83 4.37 39.54
C VAL A 114 4.45 4.39 40.94
N ASN A 115 3.63 4.05 41.95
CA ASN A 115 4.16 3.74 43.27
C ASN A 115 4.62 2.28 43.30
N GLY A 116 5.85 2.08 42.83
CA GLY A 116 6.55 0.81 42.83
C GLY A 116 8.06 1.01 42.80
N GLY A 117 8.60 1.63 43.85
CA GLY A 117 10.03 1.54 44.14
C GLY A 117 10.86 2.76 43.74
N SER A 118 11.18 3.56 44.75
CA SER A 118 12.33 4.46 44.76
C SER A 118 13.62 3.69 44.43
N LEU A 119 14.03 3.76 43.17
CA LEU A 119 15.42 3.56 42.75
C LEU A 119 15.65 4.46 41.54
N TYR A 120 16.06 5.68 41.85
CA TYR A 120 16.66 6.62 40.93
C TYR A 120 17.96 6.00 40.40
N ASP A 121 17.87 5.19 39.35
CA ASP A 121 18.97 4.98 38.41
C ASP A 121 18.43 4.50 37.04
N GLY A 122 18.24 5.44 36.11
CA GLY A 122 18.42 5.16 34.68
C GLY A 122 17.28 4.61 33.81
N MET A 123 16.04 4.46 34.27
CA MET A 123 15.01 3.71 33.49
C MET A 123 13.64 4.39 33.30
N GLY A 124 13.53 5.70 33.56
CA GLY A 124 12.37 6.48 33.14
C GLY A 124 12.43 6.73 31.62
N PHE A 125 11.31 6.56 30.92
CA PHE A 125 11.17 6.90 29.49
C PHE A 125 11.78 8.30 29.26
N ALA A 126 12.87 8.31 28.47
CA ALA A 126 13.43 9.41 27.69
C ALA A 126 12.98 10.84 28.00
N ASP A 127 13.96 11.77 28.09
CA ASP A 127 13.74 13.22 28.01
C ASP A 127 12.60 13.58 27.03
N PRO A 128 11.71 14.55 27.31
CA PRO A 128 10.58 14.88 26.44
C PRO A 128 10.94 15.02 24.94
N ALA A 129 12.15 15.47 24.61
CA ALA A 129 12.62 15.52 23.23
C ALA A 129 12.95 14.14 22.63
N GLU A 130 13.55 13.23 23.41
CA GLU A 130 13.78 11.83 22.98
C GLU A 130 12.44 11.11 22.75
N ALA A 131 11.41 11.36 23.57
CA ALA A 131 10.08 10.80 23.39
C ALA A 131 9.39 11.28 22.10
N GLU A 132 9.48 12.59 21.80
CA GLU A 132 8.95 13.16 20.56
C GLU A 132 9.71 12.64 19.33
N TYR A 133 11.03 12.54 19.43
CA TYR A 133 11.87 11.96 18.38
C TYR A 133 11.50 10.50 18.11
N LEU A 134 11.36 9.69 19.16
CA LEU A 134 10.98 8.29 19.05
C LEU A 134 9.62 8.13 18.35
N LYS A 135 8.65 8.99 18.66
CA LYS A 135 7.34 9.03 17.98
C LYS A 135 7.49 9.24 16.47
N ASN A 136 8.32 10.20 16.04
CA ASN A 136 8.53 10.50 14.62
C ASN A 136 9.23 9.35 13.89
N VAL A 137 10.25 8.76 14.51
CA VAL A 137 10.98 7.62 13.93
C VAL A 137 10.09 6.38 13.85
N LEU A 138 9.31 6.08 14.89
CA LEU A 138 8.35 4.98 14.90
C LEU A 138 7.30 5.16 13.81
N TYR A 139 6.74 6.37 13.66
CA TYR A 139 5.77 6.65 12.61
C TYR A 139 6.34 6.34 11.22
N ARG A 140 7.54 6.84 10.90
CA ARG A 140 8.20 6.56 9.62
C ARG A 140 8.49 5.06 9.45
N TYR A 141 8.98 4.40 10.51
CA TYR A 141 9.27 2.97 10.48
C TYR A 141 8.03 2.12 10.24
N MET A 142 6.89 2.46 10.85
CA MET A 142 5.64 1.70 10.72
C MET A 142 4.90 1.98 9.42
N CYS A 143 4.78 3.25 9.02
CA CYS A 143 4.00 3.64 7.84
C CYS A 143 4.71 3.39 6.52
N SER A 144 6.05 3.36 6.50
CA SER A 144 6.83 3.19 5.27
C SER A 144 7.69 1.93 5.27
N ARG A 145 7.45 0.99 6.20
CA ARG A 145 8.32 -0.19 6.43
C ARG A 145 8.61 -1.00 5.18
N GLU A 146 7.60 -1.17 4.33
CA GLU A 146 7.68 -2.01 3.14
C GLU A 146 8.51 -1.38 2.01
N ASN A 147 8.70 -0.05 2.05
CA ASN A 147 9.40 0.70 0.99
C ASN A 147 10.76 1.26 1.46
N LEU A 148 11.09 1.13 2.75
CA LEU A 148 12.32 1.66 3.34
C LEU A 148 13.58 0.88 2.94
N GLY A 149 13.46 -0.41 2.61
CA GLY A 149 14.61 -1.26 2.29
C GLY A 149 15.68 -1.21 3.38
N LYS A 150 16.92 -0.86 3.02
CA LYS A 150 18.03 -0.73 3.99
C LYS A 150 17.78 0.34 5.06
N GLU A 151 16.94 1.34 4.80
CA GLU A 151 16.58 2.35 5.79
C GLU A 151 15.75 1.76 6.95
N ALA A 152 15.05 0.64 6.75
CA ALA A 152 14.29 -0.02 7.81
C ALA A 152 15.20 -0.51 8.93
N VAL A 153 16.37 -1.07 8.58
CA VAL A 153 17.39 -1.51 9.53
C VAL A 153 17.97 -0.31 10.30
N THR A 154 18.20 0.80 9.61
CA THR A 154 18.69 2.04 10.25
C THR A 154 17.68 2.58 11.25
N LEU A 155 16.41 2.67 10.89
CA LEU A 155 15.37 3.14 11.81
C LEU A 155 15.19 2.17 12.99
N ALA A 156 15.27 0.86 12.77
CA ALA A 156 15.24 -0.13 13.85
C ALA A 156 16.38 0.07 14.86
N ARG A 157 17.60 0.39 14.39
CA ARG A 157 18.75 0.73 15.27
C ARG A 157 18.50 2.01 16.06
N VAL A 158 17.97 3.04 15.40
CA VAL A 158 17.63 4.31 16.06
C VAL A 158 16.57 4.08 17.14
N ILE A 159 15.49 3.35 16.82
CA ILE A 159 14.41 3.00 17.76
C ILE A 159 14.99 2.27 18.97
N GLY A 160 15.77 1.21 18.75
CA GLY A 160 16.36 0.46 19.86
C GLY A 160 17.33 1.29 20.71
N THR A 161 18.04 2.25 20.11
CA THR A 161 18.97 3.13 20.84
C THR A 161 18.21 4.11 21.73
N VAL A 162 17.15 4.73 21.20
CA VAL A 162 16.33 5.69 21.96
C VAL A 162 15.50 4.97 23.02
N ALA A 163 14.97 3.80 22.69
CA ALA A 163 14.23 2.92 23.63
C ALA A 163 15.14 2.13 24.59
N LYS A 164 16.46 2.33 24.53
CA LYS A 164 17.46 1.72 25.41
C LYS A 164 17.40 0.18 25.44
N PHE A 165 17.24 -0.44 24.28
CA PHE A 165 17.32 -1.89 24.13
C PHE A 165 18.68 -2.40 24.58
N SER A 166 18.68 -3.52 25.29
CA SER A 166 19.91 -4.27 25.56
C SER A 166 20.56 -4.70 24.25
N LYS A 167 21.86 -4.99 24.29
CA LYS A 167 22.62 -5.43 23.11
C LYS A 167 21.98 -6.67 22.46
N SER A 168 21.52 -7.64 23.26
CA SER A 168 20.85 -8.83 22.75
C SER A 168 19.51 -8.54 22.07
N GLU A 169 18.71 -7.61 22.62
CA GLU A 169 17.45 -7.20 22.00
C GLU A 169 17.70 -6.48 20.68
N MET A 170 18.70 -5.60 20.65
CA MET A 170 19.14 -4.90 19.44
C MET A 170 19.58 -5.88 18.35
N ASP A 171 20.45 -6.84 18.68
CA ASP A 171 20.97 -7.82 17.72
C ASP A 171 19.85 -8.70 17.15
N ASN A 172 18.89 -9.11 17.98
CA ASN A 172 17.70 -9.87 17.55
C ASN A 172 16.83 -9.08 16.57
N VAL A 173 16.60 -7.79 16.85
CA VAL A 173 15.80 -6.90 16.00
C VAL A 173 16.49 -6.65 14.66
N ILE A 174 17.79 -6.34 14.68
CA ILE A 174 18.58 -6.10 13.47
C ILE A 174 18.60 -7.36 12.59
N SER A 175 18.89 -8.53 13.18
CA SER A 175 18.97 -9.79 12.42
C SER A 175 17.65 -10.12 11.70
N ARG A 176 16.52 -9.88 12.36
CA ARG A 176 15.19 -10.09 11.78
C ARG A 176 14.88 -9.09 10.67
N GLU A 177 15.28 -7.83 10.83
CA GLU A 177 15.06 -6.80 9.82
C GLU A 177 15.96 -7.00 8.59
N GLU A 178 17.23 -7.36 8.79
CA GLU A 178 18.16 -7.71 7.71
C GLU A 178 17.67 -8.90 6.89
N SER A 179 17.12 -9.93 7.56
CA SER A 179 16.51 -11.09 6.88
C SER A 179 15.32 -10.69 6.01
N ARG A 180 14.47 -9.76 6.50
CA ARG A 180 13.34 -9.22 5.72
C ARG A 180 13.80 -8.43 4.50
N VAL A 181 14.81 -7.56 4.67
CA VAL A 181 15.37 -6.76 3.58
C VAL A 181 16.07 -7.65 2.54
N ALA A 182 16.76 -8.70 2.97
CA ALA A 182 17.36 -9.68 2.07
C ALA A 182 16.31 -10.43 1.22
N GLY A 183 15.17 -10.78 1.82
CA GLY A 183 14.03 -11.36 1.10
C GLY A 183 13.44 -10.44 0.04
N TRP A 184 13.55 -9.11 0.21
CA TRP A 184 13.05 -8.11 -0.74
C TRP A 184 14.00 -7.91 -1.93
N VAL A 185 15.31 -7.90 -1.71
CA VAL A 185 16.32 -7.70 -2.78
C VAL A 185 16.52 -8.97 -3.64
N GLY A 186 16.14 -10.15 -3.13
CA GLY A 186 16.21 -11.43 -3.86
C GLY A 186 14.94 -11.83 -4.61
N GLY A 187 13.87 -11.05 -4.54
CA GLY A 187 12.57 -11.35 -5.14
C GLY A 187 12.41 -10.89 -6.58
N THR A 188 13.35 -11.19 -7.48
CA THR A 188 13.06 -11.08 -8.91
C THR A 188 12.05 -12.16 -9.29
N VAL A 189 10.81 -11.74 -9.57
CA VAL A 189 9.90 -12.30 -10.58
C VAL A 189 10.20 -13.77 -10.94
N SER A 190 9.82 -14.72 -10.07
CA SER A 190 9.93 -16.16 -10.38
C SER A 190 8.63 -16.89 -10.07
N HIS A 191 7.49 -16.25 -10.35
CA HIS A 191 6.19 -16.92 -10.33
C HIS A 191 5.38 -16.64 -11.59
N VAL A 192 6.01 -16.78 -12.75
CA VAL A 192 5.32 -17.05 -14.02
C VAL A 192 6.18 -18.07 -14.77
N LEU A 193 5.55 -19.17 -15.23
CA LEU A 193 6.08 -20.20 -16.15
C LEU A 193 6.89 -21.37 -15.56
N THR A 194 6.23 -22.28 -14.85
CA THR A 194 6.51 -23.73 -14.99
C THR A 194 5.36 -24.55 -14.44
N GLY A 195 4.43 -24.87 -15.32
CA GLY A 195 3.36 -25.85 -15.09
C GLY A 195 2.94 -26.36 -16.46
N ARG A 196 3.69 -27.34 -16.94
CA ARG A 196 3.42 -28.08 -18.17
C ARG A 196 2.82 -29.42 -17.78
#